data_AF-A0A1H4AR14-F1
#
_entry.id   AF-A0A1H4AR14-F1
#
_cell.length_a   1.000
_cell.length_b   1.000
_cell.length_c   1.000
_cell.angle_alpha   90.00
_cell.angle_beta   90.00
_cell.angle_gamma   90.00
#
_symmetry.space_group_name_H-M   'P 1'
#
loop_
_entity.id
_entity.type
_entity.pdbx_description
1 polymer ?
#
loop_
_entity_poly.entity_id
_entity_poly.type
_entity_poly.pdbx_seq_one_letter_code
_entity_poly.pdbx_strand_id
1 'polypeptide(L)'
;MPNCSSIQKSLAWCQGRPELPGVKRRIYYISKYDIVKWPTLQHDANGRLTSSSYSGDFTLRADVKWKFIDIIAEKSQLTSEAQGESPSQTQLNKLVAVHPGVEAEATAAAAYLNNNDNVFLVEDMRGAFRVVGSDKWPTKTTVTQDLGQGATGSTSTTINVEATDECPAPFYAGSIDADEGTINPEGNPNQNSGSSSSGNTSTGGTPSYDNTVYINNYPYTVSKLGKQSAYGPIKSIKITGKNMNGLSIVYNNKESEAKIPVSNGGSEALWSGSISYPNTIDVYRGDSASGNSIELWFTISILNHSEPIGD
;
A
#
# COMPACT_ATOMS: atom_id res chain seq x y z
N MET A 1 -0.54 -30.41 -14.61
CA MET A 1 -0.40 -30.43 -13.14
C MET A 1 -0.38 -28.98 -12.68
N PRO A 2 -1.16 -28.56 -11.68
CA PRO A 2 -1.02 -27.22 -11.12
C PRO A 2 0.41 -27.04 -10.60
N ASN A 3 1.02 -25.87 -10.86
CA ASN A 3 2.38 -25.55 -10.41
C ASN A 3 2.38 -25.37 -8.89
N CYS A 4 2.52 -26.46 -8.13
CA CYS A 4 2.52 -26.45 -6.67
C CYS A 4 3.89 -26.09 -6.06
N SER A 5 4.60 -25.11 -6.60
CA SER A 5 5.89 -24.66 -6.03
C SER A 5 5.68 -24.01 -4.66
N SER A 6 6.65 -24.17 -3.74
CA SER A 6 6.58 -23.57 -2.40
C SER A 6 6.60 -22.03 -2.49
N ILE A 7 5.67 -21.38 -1.79
CA ILE A 7 5.58 -19.91 -1.66
C ILE A 7 6.27 -19.40 -0.39
N GLN A 8 6.85 -20.30 0.42
CA GLN A 8 7.46 -19.97 1.70
C GLN A 8 8.65 -19.03 1.51
N LYS A 9 8.69 -17.96 2.32
CA LYS A 9 9.79 -17.00 2.38
C LYS A 9 10.49 -17.11 3.73
N SER A 10 11.80 -16.86 3.75
CA SER A 10 12.55 -16.75 5.00
C SER A 10 12.12 -15.50 5.77
N LEU A 11 11.76 -15.67 7.04
CA LEU A 11 11.46 -14.56 7.96
C LEU A 11 12.71 -14.26 8.79
N ALA A 12 13.61 -13.43 8.25
CA ALA A 12 14.80 -12.99 8.97
C ALA A 12 14.47 -11.79 9.87
N TRP A 13 14.94 -11.85 11.12
CA TRP A 13 14.93 -10.72 12.04
C TRP A 13 16.37 -10.27 12.30
N CYS A 14 16.63 -8.97 12.13
CA CYS A 14 17.94 -8.40 12.41
C CYS A 14 18.06 -8.16 13.92
N GLN A 15 18.96 -8.89 14.58
CA GLN A 15 19.21 -8.73 16.01
C GLN A 15 19.58 -7.27 16.32
N GLY A 16 18.85 -6.66 17.26
CA GLY A 16 19.01 -5.25 17.63
C GLY A 16 18.00 -4.30 16.98
N ARG A 17 17.19 -4.77 16.02
CA ARG A 17 16.02 -4.01 15.53
C ARG A 17 14.89 -4.08 16.57
N PRO A 18 14.48 -2.96 17.18
CA PRO A 18 13.38 -2.98 18.14
C PRO A 18 12.07 -3.32 17.44
N GLU A 19 11.28 -4.20 18.04
CA GLU A 19 9.88 -4.40 17.69
C GLU A 19 9.04 -3.60 18.70
N LEU A 20 8.28 -2.63 18.20
CA LEU A 20 7.50 -1.72 19.05
C LEU A 20 6.12 -2.36 19.30
N PRO A 21 5.83 -2.84 20.52
CA PRO A 21 4.53 -3.43 20.82
C PRO A 21 3.44 -2.37 20.98
N GLY A 22 2.20 -2.76 20.71
CA GLY A 22 1.02 -1.95 20.98
C GLY A 22 0.38 -1.33 19.75
N VAL A 23 -0.71 -0.61 20.00
CA VAL A 23 -1.54 0.09 19.00
C VAL A 23 -1.59 1.57 19.34
N LYS A 24 -1.77 2.44 18.35
CA LYS A 24 -1.90 3.88 18.61
C LYS A 24 -3.28 4.23 19.19
N ARG A 25 -3.35 5.43 19.78
CA ARG A 25 -4.52 5.97 20.49
C ARG A 25 -5.79 6.04 19.64
N ARG A 26 -5.69 6.17 18.32
CA ARG A 26 -6.85 6.37 17.44
C ARG A 26 -7.05 5.18 16.54
N ILE A 27 -8.26 4.63 16.56
CA ILE A 27 -8.72 3.61 15.62
C ILE A 27 -9.85 4.18 14.76
N TYR A 28 -10.00 3.66 13.55
CA TYR A 28 -11.09 4.05 12.66
C TYR A 28 -12.08 2.90 12.51
N TYR A 29 -13.35 3.20 12.31
CA TYR A 29 -14.40 2.22 12.11
C TYR A 29 -15.46 2.69 11.12
N ILE A 30 -16.12 1.71 10.51
CA ILE A 30 -17.23 1.91 9.60
C ILE A 30 -18.11 0.66 9.58
N SER A 31 -19.38 0.79 9.18
CA SER A 31 -20.19 -0.38 8.87
C SER A 31 -19.71 -1.04 7.58
N LYS A 32 -19.65 -2.37 7.58
CA LYS A 32 -19.42 -3.16 6.36
C LYS A 32 -20.45 -2.85 5.27
N TYR A 33 -21.69 -2.50 5.65
CA TYR A 33 -22.75 -2.13 4.72
C TYR A 33 -22.43 -0.88 3.88
N ASP A 34 -21.62 0.03 4.42
CA ASP A 34 -21.24 1.27 3.72
C ASP A 34 -20.00 1.10 2.83
N ILE A 35 -19.37 -0.08 2.85
CA ILE A 35 -18.27 -0.44 1.96
C ILE A 35 -18.85 -1.02 0.67
N VAL A 36 -18.67 -0.31 -0.44
CA VAL A 36 -19.12 -0.72 -1.78
C VAL A 36 -18.10 -1.65 -2.44
N LYS A 37 -16.81 -1.38 -2.24
CA LYS A 37 -15.72 -2.20 -2.76
C LYS A 37 -14.70 -2.48 -1.68
N TRP A 38 -14.41 -3.76 -1.48
CA TRP A 38 -13.36 -4.23 -0.60
C TRP A 38 -12.02 -4.32 -1.36
N PRO A 39 -10.89 -3.91 -0.76
CA PRO A 39 -9.57 -4.07 -1.36
C PRO A 39 -9.17 -5.56 -1.38
N THR A 40 -8.29 -5.99 -2.29
CA THR A 40 -8.09 -7.42 -2.54
C THR A 40 -6.85 -7.98 -1.86
N LEU A 41 -7.01 -9.08 -1.13
CA LEU A 41 -5.88 -9.92 -0.75
C LEU A 41 -5.30 -10.59 -2.00
N GLN A 42 -3.98 -10.67 -2.08
CA GLN A 42 -3.29 -11.16 -3.28
C GLN A 42 -3.11 -12.67 -3.22
N HIS A 43 -3.62 -13.38 -4.22
CA HIS A 43 -3.48 -14.83 -4.37
C HIS A 43 -2.68 -15.18 -5.62
N ASP A 44 -2.05 -16.35 -5.62
CA ASP A 44 -1.42 -16.90 -6.83
C ASP A 44 -2.47 -17.55 -7.76
N ALA A 45 -2.02 -18.03 -8.93
CA ALA A 45 -2.89 -18.70 -9.89
C ALA A 45 -3.57 -19.99 -9.34
N ASN A 46 -3.08 -20.53 -8.23
CA ASN A 46 -3.65 -21.69 -7.55
C ASN A 46 -4.56 -21.29 -6.37
N GLY A 47 -4.80 -19.99 -6.15
CA GLY A 47 -5.63 -19.48 -5.06
C GLY A 47 -4.95 -19.45 -3.69
N ARG A 48 -3.61 -19.57 -3.61
CA ARG A 48 -2.87 -19.48 -2.34
C ARG A 48 -2.54 -18.03 -2.03
N LEU A 49 -2.71 -17.62 -0.78
CA LEU A 49 -2.38 -16.27 -0.35
C LEU A 49 -0.88 -15.98 -0.51
N THR A 50 -0.53 -14.86 -1.14
CA THR A 50 0.85 -14.46 -1.45
C THR A 50 1.34 -13.27 -0.63
N SER A 51 0.41 -12.52 -0.03
CA SER A 51 0.68 -11.32 0.76
C SER A 51 -0.36 -11.17 1.87
N SER A 52 0.09 -10.72 3.04
CA SER A 52 -0.78 -10.30 4.15
C SER A 52 -1.19 -8.83 4.07
N SER A 53 -1.01 -8.20 2.91
CA SER A 53 -1.41 -6.81 2.64
C SER A 53 -2.47 -6.76 1.56
N TYR A 54 -3.47 -5.90 1.78
CA TYR A 54 -4.47 -5.55 0.80
C TYR A 54 -3.88 -4.74 -0.37
N SER A 55 -4.41 -4.97 -1.56
CA SER A 55 -4.14 -4.19 -2.77
C SER A 55 -5.37 -3.36 -3.17
N GLY A 56 -5.15 -2.09 -3.45
CA GLY A 56 -6.21 -1.12 -3.72
C GLY A 56 -6.87 -0.56 -2.46
N ASP A 57 -7.91 0.24 -2.68
CA ASP A 57 -8.57 1.02 -1.64
C ASP A 57 -9.99 0.52 -1.35
N PHE A 58 -10.46 0.79 -0.13
CA PHE A 58 -11.89 0.73 0.15
C PHE A 58 -12.61 1.78 -0.69
N THR A 59 -13.69 1.39 -1.36
CA THR A 59 -14.64 2.36 -1.94
C THR A 59 -15.85 2.41 -1.04
N LEU A 60 -16.10 3.58 -0.45
CA LEU A 60 -17.26 3.81 0.41
C LEU A 60 -18.46 4.27 -0.41
N ARG A 61 -19.65 4.13 0.19
CA ARG A 61 -20.86 4.77 -0.32
C ARG A 61 -20.68 6.29 -0.32
N ALA A 62 -21.35 6.98 -1.26
CA ALA A 62 -21.28 8.43 -1.37
C ALA A 62 -21.51 9.12 -0.03
N ASP A 63 -20.67 10.12 0.26
CA ASP A 63 -20.66 10.95 1.47
C ASP A 63 -20.42 10.21 2.81
N VAL A 64 -20.15 8.90 2.78
CA VAL A 64 -19.75 8.16 3.97
C VAL A 64 -18.25 8.32 4.19
N LYS A 65 -17.90 8.55 5.45
CA LYS A 65 -16.52 8.70 5.93
C LYS A 65 -16.27 7.80 7.11
N TRP A 66 -15.01 7.37 7.26
CA TRP A 66 -14.54 6.65 8.43
C TRP A 66 -14.73 7.50 9.69
N LYS A 67 -15.28 6.87 10.74
CA LYS A 67 -15.41 7.46 12.07
C LYS A 67 -14.24 7.01 12.92
N PHE A 68 -13.87 7.79 13.93
CA PHE A 68 -12.77 7.43 14.82
C PHE A 68 -13.25 7.12 16.24
N ILE A 69 -12.48 6.30 16.95
CA ILE A 69 -12.62 6.05 18.38
C ILE A 69 -11.25 6.27 19.00
N ASP A 70 -11.19 7.13 20.01
CA ASP A 70 -9.99 7.33 20.80
C ASP A 70 -9.97 6.30 21.94
N ILE A 71 -8.89 5.54 22.04
CA ILE A 71 -8.70 4.42 22.96
C ILE A 71 -7.53 4.66 23.92
N ILE A 72 -7.54 3.96 25.05
CA ILE A 72 -6.42 3.85 25.97
C ILE A 72 -5.48 2.77 25.40
N ALA A 73 -4.43 3.20 24.70
CA ALA A 73 -3.47 2.32 24.03
C ALA A 73 -2.90 1.23 24.95
N GLU A 74 -2.59 1.57 26.21
CA GLU A 74 -2.02 0.63 27.19
C GLU A 74 -2.97 -0.49 27.62
N LYS A 75 -4.29 -0.30 27.45
CA LYS A 75 -5.32 -1.29 27.78
C LYS A 75 -5.91 -1.95 26.54
N SER A 76 -5.45 -1.56 25.35
CA SER A 76 -6.00 -2.01 24.08
C SER A 76 -4.99 -2.88 23.35
N GLN A 77 -5.48 -3.89 22.64
CA GLN A 77 -4.64 -4.86 21.97
C GLN A 77 -5.32 -5.43 20.73
N LEU A 78 -4.49 -5.79 19.74
CA LEU A 78 -4.89 -6.51 18.55
C LEU A 78 -4.11 -7.83 18.51
N THR A 79 -4.82 -8.94 18.52
CA THR A 79 -4.24 -10.29 18.44
C THR A 79 -4.86 -11.07 17.27
N SER A 80 -4.15 -12.10 16.83
CA SER A 80 -4.60 -13.00 15.79
C SER A 80 -4.34 -14.43 16.23
N GLU A 81 -5.35 -15.28 16.18
CA GLU A 81 -5.29 -16.68 16.61
C GLU A 81 -5.73 -17.61 15.48
N ALA A 82 -5.08 -18.77 15.32
CA ALA A 82 -5.53 -19.74 14.32
C ALA A 82 -6.81 -20.43 14.79
N GLN A 83 -7.72 -20.71 13.86
CA GLN A 83 -8.96 -21.43 14.14
C GLN A 83 -9.30 -22.41 13.02
N GLY A 84 -10.12 -23.42 13.35
CA GLY A 84 -10.44 -24.52 12.44
C GLY A 84 -9.34 -25.59 12.40
N GLU A 85 -9.48 -26.53 11.47
CA GLU A 85 -8.60 -27.69 11.33
C GLU A 85 -8.04 -27.76 9.90
N SER A 86 -6.83 -28.31 9.74
CA SER A 86 -6.20 -28.46 8.42
C SER A 86 -7.06 -29.34 7.50
N PRO A 87 -7.32 -28.96 6.23
CA PRO A 87 -6.79 -27.80 5.48
C PRO A 87 -7.64 -26.51 5.57
N SER A 88 -8.74 -26.53 6.34
CA SER A 88 -9.70 -25.43 6.49
C SER A 88 -9.34 -24.45 7.62
N GLN A 89 -8.04 -24.19 7.83
CA GLN A 89 -7.59 -23.24 8.84
C GLN A 89 -7.78 -21.81 8.38
N THR A 90 -8.33 -20.98 9.25
CA THR A 90 -8.46 -19.52 9.07
C THR A 90 -7.86 -18.83 10.28
N GLN A 91 -7.82 -17.50 10.24
CA GLN A 91 -7.38 -16.69 11.35
C GLN A 91 -8.55 -15.95 12.00
N LEU A 92 -8.60 -15.97 13.33
CA LEU A 92 -9.47 -15.15 14.15
C LEU A 92 -8.71 -13.91 14.63
N ASN A 93 -9.04 -12.75 14.08
CA ASN A 93 -8.50 -11.46 14.49
C ASN A 93 -9.34 -10.88 15.62
N LYS A 94 -8.71 -10.57 16.76
CA LYS A 94 -9.36 -10.09 17.98
C LYS A 94 -8.84 -8.69 18.33
N LEU A 95 -9.73 -7.70 18.36
CA LEU A 95 -9.43 -6.36 18.85
C LEU A 95 -10.12 -6.15 20.20
N VAL A 96 -9.34 -5.74 21.20
CA VAL A 96 -9.83 -5.19 22.46
C VAL A 96 -9.49 -3.70 22.46
N ALA A 97 -10.50 -2.86 22.37
CA ALA A 97 -10.37 -1.40 22.31
C ALA A 97 -11.06 -0.78 23.53
N VAL A 98 -10.29 -0.12 24.40
CA VAL A 98 -10.81 0.46 25.66
C VAL A 98 -10.93 1.97 25.51
N HIS A 99 -12.14 2.49 25.44
CA HIS A 99 -12.44 3.93 25.45
C HIS A 99 -12.70 4.40 26.90
N PRO A 100 -12.14 5.54 27.35
CA PRO A 100 -12.32 6.01 28.74
C PRO A 100 -13.74 6.51 29.05
N GLY A 101 -14.48 7.00 28.05
CA GLY A 101 -15.80 7.57 28.25
C GLY A 101 -16.90 6.52 28.44
N VAL A 102 -17.91 6.87 29.23
CA VAL A 102 -19.16 6.11 29.42
C VAL A 102 -20.40 6.99 29.21
N GLU A 103 -20.20 8.18 28.65
CA GLU A 103 -21.24 9.19 28.44
C GLU A 103 -22.26 8.77 27.36
N ALA A 104 -23.24 9.65 27.09
CA ALA A 104 -24.31 9.38 26.13
C ALA A 104 -23.80 8.98 24.74
N GLU A 105 -22.72 9.61 24.27
CA GLU A 105 -22.09 9.31 22.97
C GLU A 105 -21.47 7.92 22.95
N ALA A 106 -20.79 7.53 24.04
CA ALA A 106 -20.20 6.19 24.17
C ALA A 106 -21.29 5.11 24.22
N THR A 107 -22.41 5.40 24.89
CA THR A 107 -23.57 4.51 24.98
C THR A 107 -24.29 4.38 23.63
N ALA A 108 -24.43 5.48 22.89
CA ALA A 108 -25.00 5.48 21.54
C ALA A 108 -24.11 4.69 20.56
N ALA A 109 -22.79 4.89 20.63
CA ALA A 109 -21.83 4.11 19.85
C ALA A 109 -21.91 2.61 20.21
N ALA A 110 -22.06 2.26 21.50
CA ALA A 110 -22.22 0.88 21.94
C ALA A 110 -23.45 0.19 21.33
N ALA A 111 -24.60 0.88 21.33
CA ALA A 111 -25.83 0.37 20.74
C ALA A 111 -25.71 0.12 19.23
N TYR A 112 -25.02 1.03 18.52
CA TYR A 112 -24.75 0.89 17.10
C TYR A 112 -23.80 -0.28 16.81
N LEU A 113 -22.65 -0.31 17.49
CA LEU A 113 -21.60 -1.30 17.29
C LEU A 113 -22.08 -2.74 17.55
N ASN A 114 -22.89 -2.95 18.60
CA ASN A 114 -23.39 -4.28 18.96
C ASN A 114 -24.31 -4.92 17.90
N ASN A 115 -25.01 -4.10 17.10
CA ASN A 115 -26.04 -4.58 16.18
C ASN A 115 -25.62 -4.49 14.71
N ASN A 116 -24.36 -4.15 14.44
CA ASN A 116 -23.89 -3.94 13.08
C ASN A 116 -22.62 -4.76 12.79
N ASP A 117 -22.44 -5.14 11.53
CA ASP A 117 -21.18 -5.71 11.05
C ASP A 117 -20.22 -4.54 10.81
N ASN A 118 -19.22 -4.40 11.68
CA ASN A 118 -18.30 -3.27 11.68
C ASN A 118 -16.92 -3.71 11.21
N VAL A 119 -16.23 -2.80 10.54
CA VAL A 119 -14.84 -2.96 10.11
C VAL A 119 -14.01 -1.92 10.82
N PHE A 120 -12.86 -2.32 11.34
CA PHE A 120 -11.94 -1.44 12.07
C PHE A 120 -10.58 -1.36 11.39
N LEU A 121 -9.99 -0.16 11.41
CA LEU A 121 -8.61 0.08 11.04
C LEU A 121 -7.82 0.48 12.29
N VAL A 122 -6.76 -0.25 12.57
CA VAL A 122 -5.94 -0.09 13.77
C VAL A 122 -4.51 0.22 13.32
N GLU A 123 -3.98 1.35 13.77
CA GLU A 123 -2.60 1.73 13.49
C GLU A 123 -1.65 1.12 14.53
N ASP A 124 -0.59 0.45 14.07
CA ASP A 124 0.47 -0.03 14.95
C ASP A 124 1.46 1.08 15.33
N MET A 125 2.36 0.80 16.27
CA MET A 125 3.38 1.76 16.71
C MET A 125 4.38 2.16 15.61
N ARG A 126 4.42 1.44 14.50
CA ARG A 126 5.27 1.72 13.34
C ARG A 126 4.54 2.52 12.26
N GLY A 127 3.25 2.80 12.47
CA GLY A 127 2.41 3.59 11.58
C GLY A 127 1.77 2.81 10.45
N ALA A 128 1.80 1.47 10.48
CA ALA A 128 1.06 0.65 9.52
C ALA A 128 -0.36 0.40 10.01
N PHE A 129 -1.33 0.47 9.10
CA PHE A 129 -2.73 0.19 9.42
C PHE A 129 -3.03 -1.29 9.21
N ARG A 130 -3.80 -1.87 10.13
CA ARG A 130 -4.29 -3.25 10.09
C ARG A 130 -5.81 -3.26 10.07
N VAL A 131 -6.38 -4.15 9.27
CA VAL A 131 -7.83 -4.33 9.15
C VAL A 131 -8.29 -5.40 10.13
N VAL A 132 -9.37 -5.10 10.85
CA VAL A 132 -10.13 -6.06 11.64
C VAL A 132 -11.55 -6.09 11.08
N GLY A 133 -11.78 -7.09 10.24
CA GLY A 133 -13.00 -7.29 9.45
C GLY A 133 -12.66 -8.12 8.21
N SER A 134 -13.66 -8.67 7.55
CA SER A 134 -13.44 -9.45 6.33
C SER A 134 -14.57 -9.23 5.34
N ASP A 135 -14.26 -9.33 4.04
CA ASP A 135 -15.25 -9.36 2.97
C ASP A 135 -16.14 -10.62 3.07
N LYS A 136 -15.52 -11.77 3.36
CA LYS A 136 -16.15 -13.09 3.26
C LYS A 136 -16.96 -13.48 4.48
N TRP A 137 -16.49 -13.12 5.67
CA TRP A 137 -17.14 -13.48 6.94
C TRP A 137 -17.62 -12.23 7.68
N PRO A 138 -18.71 -12.34 8.45
CA PRO A 138 -19.20 -11.24 9.26
C PRO A 138 -18.28 -11.01 10.46
N THR A 139 -18.21 -9.75 10.89
CA THR A 139 -17.49 -9.35 12.09
C THR A 139 -18.45 -9.31 13.27
N LYS A 140 -18.04 -9.88 14.41
CA LYS A 140 -18.79 -9.79 15.66
C LYS A 140 -18.20 -8.70 16.53
N THR A 141 -19.03 -7.74 16.94
CA THR A 141 -18.63 -6.68 17.89
C THR A 141 -19.48 -6.81 19.14
N THR A 142 -18.84 -6.76 20.31
CA THR A 142 -19.51 -6.71 21.61
C THR A 142 -18.94 -5.57 22.43
N VAL A 143 -19.82 -4.76 23.01
CA VAL A 143 -19.44 -3.60 23.81
C VAL A 143 -19.90 -3.79 25.25
N THR A 144 -18.97 -3.64 26.19
CA THR A 144 -19.23 -3.63 27.64
C THR A 144 -18.91 -2.26 28.21
N GLN A 145 -19.74 -1.77 29.13
CA GLN A 145 -19.53 -0.52 29.83
C GLN A 145 -19.41 -0.78 31.33
N ASP A 146 -18.40 -0.18 31.94
CA ASP A 146 -18.17 -0.20 33.38
C ASP A 146 -18.22 1.23 33.90
N LEU A 147 -19.15 1.51 34.84
CA LEU A 147 -19.31 2.81 35.47
C LEU A 147 -18.37 2.99 36.69
N GLY A 148 -17.53 1.99 36.98
CA GLY A 148 -16.60 2.00 38.10
C GLY A 148 -17.26 1.69 39.44
N GLN A 149 -16.44 1.25 40.40
CA GLN A 149 -16.86 1.00 41.77
C GLN A 149 -16.34 2.10 42.72
N GLY A 150 -17.26 2.85 43.35
CA GLY A 150 -16.93 3.86 44.36
C GLY A 150 -16.08 5.03 43.85
N ALA A 151 -15.46 5.79 44.76
CA ALA A 151 -14.72 7.02 44.42
C ALA A 151 -13.37 6.79 43.69
N THR A 152 -12.86 5.55 43.67
CA THR A 152 -11.56 5.20 43.05
C THR A 152 -11.69 4.24 41.86
N GLY A 153 -12.91 3.88 41.48
CA GLY A 153 -13.17 3.01 40.34
C GLY A 153 -12.87 3.71 39.02
N SER A 154 -12.40 2.95 38.02
CA SER A 154 -12.25 3.46 36.66
C SER A 154 -13.51 3.20 35.85
N THR A 155 -14.00 4.23 35.17
CA THR A 155 -15.03 4.08 34.12
C THR A 155 -14.36 3.69 32.80
N SER A 156 -15.02 2.83 32.01
CA SER A 156 -14.57 2.57 30.63
C SER A 156 -15.66 1.91 29.79
N THR A 157 -15.57 2.12 28.48
CA THR A 157 -16.30 1.36 27.46
C THR A 157 -15.30 0.47 26.74
N THR A 158 -15.46 -0.85 26.85
CA THR A 158 -14.60 -1.84 26.17
C THR A 158 -15.32 -2.40 24.96
N ILE A 159 -14.70 -2.28 23.79
CA ILE A 159 -15.18 -2.80 22.52
C ILE A 159 -14.34 -4.02 22.19
N ASN A 160 -14.97 -5.19 22.14
CA ASN A 160 -14.36 -6.44 21.71
C ASN A 160 -14.83 -6.76 20.29
N VAL A 161 -13.90 -7.05 19.40
CA VAL A 161 -14.19 -7.36 18.01
C VAL A 161 -13.56 -8.70 17.66
N GLU A 162 -14.32 -9.58 17.03
CA GLU A 162 -13.88 -10.88 16.53
C GLU A 162 -14.19 -10.94 15.03
N ALA A 163 -13.15 -10.98 14.20
CA ALA A 163 -13.26 -11.07 12.75
C ALA A 163 -12.52 -12.29 12.23
N THR A 164 -13.23 -13.20 11.57
CA THR A 164 -12.61 -14.31 10.84
C THR A 164 -12.03 -13.81 9.52
N ASP A 165 -10.80 -14.19 9.20
CA ASP A 165 -10.14 -13.82 7.95
C ASP A 165 -9.17 -14.92 7.47
N GLU A 166 -8.66 -14.79 6.24
CA GLU A 166 -7.69 -15.72 5.65
C GLU A 166 -6.29 -15.58 6.25
N CYS A 167 -5.95 -14.41 6.81
CA CYS A 167 -4.64 -14.17 7.41
C CYS A 167 -4.67 -13.27 8.65
N PRO A 168 -3.58 -13.28 9.44
CA PRO A 168 -3.43 -12.41 10.62
C PRO A 168 -3.50 -10.93 10.27
N ALA A 169 -4.54 -10.26 10.79
CA ALA A 169 -4.79 -8.83 10.77
C ALA A 169 -4.13 -8.11 9.58
N PRO A 170 -4.68 -8.27 8.36
CA PRO A 170 -4.00 -7.85 7.14
C PRO A 170 -3.71 -6.35 7.12
N PHE A 171 -2.63 -5.96 6.48
CA PHE A 171 -2.23 -4.56 6.38
C PHE A 171 -3.03 -3.81 5.31
N TYR A 172 -3.33 -2.52 5.55
CA TYR A 172 -4.06 -1.64 4.61
C TYR A 172 -3.35 -0.31 4.35
N ALA A 173 -2.86 -0.12 3.13
CA ALA A 173 -2.02 1.03 2.77
C ALA A 173 -2.82 2.16 2.15
N GLY A 174 -4.10 1.95 1.87
CA GLY A 174 -4.89 2.88 1.08
C GLY A 174 -5.25 4.16 1.81
N SER A 175 -5.93 5.05 1.08
CA SER A 175 -6.45 6.30 1.63
C SER A 175 -7.62 6.05 2.58
N ILE A 176 -7.63 6.75 3.72
CA ILE A 176 -8.70 6.69 4.71
C ILE A 176 -9.38 8.06 4.76
N ASP A 177 -10.55 8.17 4.13
CA ASP A 177 -11.36 9.39 4.18
C ASP A 177 -12.13 9.45 5.49
N ALA A 178 -11.63 10.23 6.45
CA ALA A 178 -12.27 10.46 7.74
C ALA A 178 -12.91 11.86 7.80
N ASP A 179 -13.78 12.08 8.80
CA ASP A 179 -14.42 13.39 9.00
C ASP A 179 -13.40 14.52 9.20
N GLU A 180 -12.26 14.22 9.83
CA GLU A 180 -11.19 15.17 10.12
C GLU A 180 -10.20 15.39 8.96
N GLY A 181 -10.39 14.69 7.83
CA GLY A 181 -9.55 14.77 6.64
C GLY A 181 -9.18 13.39 6.09
N THR A 182 -8.48 13.40 4.96
CA THR A 182 -7.98 12.18 4.33
C THR A 182 -6.61 11.81 4.88
N ILE A 183 -6.50 10.62 5.44
CA ILE A 183 -5.24 10.05 5.94
C ILE A 183 -4.64 9.20 4.83
N ASN A 184 -3.33 9.29 4.63
CA ASN A 184 -2.60 8.56 3.58
C ASN A 184 -3.20 8.75 2.16
N PRO A 185 -3.41 9.99 1.68
CA PRO A 185 -4.03 10.25 0.38
C PRO A 185 -3.26 9.63 -0.80
N GLU A 186 -1.94 9.47 -0.67
CA GLU A 186 -1.07 8.83 -1.67
C GLU A 186 -0.65 7.40 -1.26
N GLY A 187 -1.35 6.84 -0.27
CA GLY A 187 -1.02 5.58 0.37
C GLY A 187 -0.04 5.70 1.53
N ASN A 188 0.03 4.65 2.35
CA ASN A 188 0.80 4.62 3.58
C ASN A 188 2.25 4.17 3.32
N PRO A 189 3.26 5.05 3.46
CA PRO A 189 4.66 4.69 3.24
C PRO A 189 5.17 3.69 4.29
N ASN A 190 4.60 3.69 5.49
CA ASN A 190 5.03 2.84 6.60
C ASN A 190 4.62 1.37 6.44
N GLN A 191 3.67 1.10 5.54
CA GLN A 191 3.19 -0.26 5.27
C GLN A 191 4.26 -1.17 4.62
N ASN A 192 5.24 -0.60 3.94
CA ASN A 192 6.35 -1.35 3.34
C ASN A 192 7.51 -1.63 4.29
N SER A 193 7.45 -1.15 5.54
CA SER A 193 8.58 -1.24 6.46
C SER A 193 8.71 -2.61 7.14
N GLY A 194 7.83 -3.56 6.83
CA GLY A 194 7.83 -4.95 7.29
C GLY A 194 8.56 -5.93 6.37
N SER A 195 9.41 -5.48 5.44
CA SER A 195 10.34 -6.42 4.81
C SER A 195 11.34 -6.88 5.87
N SER A 196 11.21 -8.13 6.29
CA SER A 196 12.33 -8.88 6.84
C SER A 196 13.51 -8.65 5.91
N SER A 197 14.55 -8.03 6.43
CA SER A 197 15.85 -8.03 5.79
C SER A 197 16.32 -9.48 5.79
N SER A 198 15.90 -10.27 4.80
CA SER A 198 16.73 -11.39 4.41
C SER A 198 18.05 -10.75 4.02
N GLY A 199 19.09 -11.05 4.80
CA GLY A 199 20.45 -10.93 4.31
C GLY A 199 20.51 -11.85 3.11
N ASN A 200 20.22 -11.29 1.94
CA ASN A 200 20.64 -11.85 0.69
C ASN A 200 21.55 -10.80 0.08
N THR A 201 22.80 -11.21 -0.05
CA THR A 201 23.78 -10.62 -0.95
C THR A 201 23.07 -9.97 -2.13
N SER A 202 23.35 -8.68 -2.34
CA SER A 202 22.80 -7.89 -3.42
C SER A 202 22.99 -8.58 -4.76
N THR A 203 21.93 -9.23 -5.24
CA THR A 203 21.75 -9.55 -6.66
C THR A 203 20.25 -9.67 -6.98
N GLY A 204 19.71 -8.67 -7.67
CA GLY A 204 18.58 -8.80 -8.62
C GLY A 204 17.16 -8.90 -8.06
N GLY A 205 16.56 -7.78 -7.65
CA GLY A 205 15.10 -7.63 -7.73
C GLY A 205 14.67 -7.33 -9.16
N THR A 206 13.54 -7.85 -9.63
CA THR A 206 13.02 -7.51 -10.97
C THR A 206 12.77 -6.00 -11.06
N PRO A 207 13.28 -5.32 -12.10
CA PRO A 207 13.05 -3.90 -12.31
C PRO A 207 11.57 -3.58 -12.49
N SER A 208 11.10 -2.51 -11.85
CA SER A 208 9.77 -1.93 -12.05
C SER A 208 9.94 -0.45 -12.35
N TYR A 209 9.23 0.03 -13.37
CA TYR A 209 9.30 1.43 -13.83
C TYR A 209 7.91 2.05 -13.72
N ASP A 210 7.84 3.28 -13.23
CA ASP A 210 6.59 4.03 -13.18
C ASP A 210 6.18 4.45 -14.60
N ASN A 211 4.87 4.50 -14.87
CA ASN A 211 4.36 4.94 -16.16
C ASN A 211 4.42 6.46 -16.35
N THR A 212 4.78 7.22 -15.31
CA THR A 212 4.93 8.68 -15.39
C THR A 212 6.41 9.03 -15.56
N VAL A 213 6.75 9.63 -16.69
CA VAL A 213 8.10 10.11 -17.01
C VAL A 213 8.08 11.62 -17.10
N TYR A 214 9.11 12.28 -16.57
CA TYR A 214 9.22 13.74 -16.65
C TYR A 214 10.22 14.13 -17.73
N ILE A 215 9.76 14.87 -18.73
CA ILE A 215 10.58 15.41 -19.82
C ILE A 215 10.61 16.93 -19.65
N ASN A 216 11.80 17.52 -19.48
CA ASN A 216 11.93 18.93 -19.11
C ASN A 216 11.08 19.32 -17.88
N ASN A 217 10.97 18.41 -16.91
CA ASN A 217 10.11 18.51 -15.72
C ASN A 217 8.59 18.50 -15.97
N TYR A 218 8.14 18.29 -17.21
CA TYR A 218 6.72 18.08 -17.51
C TYR A 218 6.37 16.58 -17.49
N PRO A 219 5.28 16.17 -16.83
CA PRO A 219 4.90 14.76 -16.74
C PRO A 219 4.27 14.26 -18.04
N TYR A 220 4.64 13.05 -18.45
CA TYR A 220 4.06 12.30 -19.56
C TYR A 220 3.74 10.88 -19.10
N THR A 221 2.57 10.36 -19.51
CA THR A 221 2.21 8.97 -19.27
C THR A 221 2.67 8.10 -20.43
N VAL A 222 3.55 7.14 -20.16
CA VAL A 222 4.15 6.25 -21.16
C VAL A 222 3.72 4.80 -20.95
N SER A 223 3.77 4.01 -22.02
CA SER A 223 3.48 2.58 -22.04
C SER A 223 4.53 1.85 -22.85
N LYS A 224 4.59 0.51 -22.71
CA LYS A 224 5.55 -0.32 -23.48
C LYS A 224 5.28 -0.20 -24.98
N LEU A 225 6.34 0.08 -25.74
CA LEU A 225 6.35 0.46 -27.15
C LEU A 225 5.50 1.70 -27.48
N GLY A 226 5.25 2.56 -26.48
CA GLY A 226 4.48 3.78 -26.63
C GLY A 226 5.22 4.86 -27.41
N LYS A 227 4.47 5.80 -28.00
CA LYS A 227 5.01 6.98 -28.68
C LYS A 227 4.57 8.24 -27.95
N GLN A 228 5.49 9.14 -27.71
CA GLN A 228 5.25 10.44 -27.07
C GLN A 228 5.76 11.55 -27.96
N SER A 229 5.13 12.72 -27.89
CA SER A 229 5.61 13.93 -28.55
C SER A 229 5.97 14.96 -27.50
N ALA A 230 7.18 15.51 -27.59
CA ALA A 230 7.67 16.55 -26.69
C ALA A 230 8.10 17.77 -27.51
N TYR A 231 7.78 18.97 -27.02
CA TYR A 231 8.05 20.21 -27.73
C TYR A 231 9.38 20.83 -27.31
N GLY A 232 10.15 21.26 -28.30
CA GLY A 232 11.41 21.96 -28.09
C GLY A 232 12.56 21.06 -27.65
N PRO A 233 13.77 21.62 -27.42
CA PRO A 233 14.93 20.82 -27.08
C PRO A 233 14.75 20.11 -25.74
N ILE A 234 15.11 18.83 -25.71
CA ILE A 234 15.03 17.98 -24.51
C ILE A 234 16.31 18.15 -23.71
N LYS A 235 16.16 18.65 -22.49
CA LYS A 235 17.25 18.98 -21.55
C LYS A 235 17.35 18.02 -20.39
N SER A 236 16.22 17.41 -20.01
CA SER A 236 16.18 16.40 -18.96
C SER A 236 15.12 15.34 -19.22
N ILE A 237 15.43 14.11 -18.79
CA ILE A 237 14.48 13.00 -18.71
C ILE A 237 14.65 12.39 -17.33
N LYS A 238 13.58 12.37 -16.54
CA LYS A 238 13.54 11.75 -15.21
C LYS A 238 12.53 10.61 -15.19
N ILE A 239 12.98 9.45 -14.73
CA ILE A 239 12.20 8.22 -14.60
C ILE A 239 12.31 7.74 -13.15
N THR A 240 11.20 7.28 -12.58
CA THR A 240 11.15 6.71 -11.23
C THR A 240 10.71 5.25 -11.28
N GLY A 241 11.05 4.48 -10.24
CA GLY A 241 10.74 3.06 -10.20
C GLY A 241 11.32 2.34 -8.98
N LYS A 242 11.53 1.02 -9.11
CA LYS A 242 12.13 0.15 -8.10
C LYS A 242 13.10 -0.82 -8.77
N ASN A 243 14.27 -1.02 -8.16
CA ASN A 243 15.30 -1.96 -8.64
C ASN A 243 15.67 -1.75 -10.12
N MET A 244 15.57 -0.52 -10.64
CA MET A 244 15.88 -0.21 -12.03
C MET A 244 17.35 -0.54 -12.31
N ASN A 245 17.61 -1.34 -13.34
CA ASN A 245 18.95 -1.79 -13.70
C ASN A 245 19.24 -1.52 -15.18
N GLY A 246 19.76 -0.32 -15.45
CA GLY A 246 20.09 0.08 -16.81
C GLY A 246 18.89 0.71 -17.51
N LEU A 247 19.04 2.01 -17.75
CA LEU A 247 18.23 2.78 -18.65
C LEU A 247 19.19 3.39 -19.65
N SER A 248 18.80 3.40 -20.91
CA SER A 248 19.59 4.07 -21.93
C SER A 248 18.69 4.72 -22.95
N ILE A 249 19.26 5.70 -23.63
CA ILE A 249 18.59 6.38 -24.72
C ILE A 249 19.46 6.32 -25.96
N VAL A 250 18.81 6.05 -27.08
CA VAL A 250 19.42 6.04 -28.40
C VAL A 250 18.80 7.17 -29.21
N TYR A 251 19.66 7.97 -29.82
CA TYR A 251 19.26 9.10 -30.63
C TYR A 251 19.34 8.74 -32.12
N ASN A 252 18.32 9.13 -32.90
CA ASN A 252 18.28 9.02 -34.36
C ASN A 252 18.62 7.61 -34.90
N ASN A 253 18.20 6.57 -34.18
CA ASN A 253 18.35 5.17 -34.57
C ASN A 253 19.78 4.68 -34.84
N LYS A 254 20.86 5.46 -34.63
CA LYS A 254 22.19 5.01 -35.12
C LYS A 254 23.49 5.31 -34.39
N GLU A 255 23.69 6.33 -33.53
CA GLU A 255 25.13 6.67 -33.27
C GLU A 255 25.58 6.92 -31.83
N SER A 256 24.73 6.92 -30.81
CA SER A 256 25.21 6.87 -29.42
C SER A 256 24.14 6.38 -28.44
N GLU A 257 24.49 5.36 -27.67
CA GLU A 257 23.75 4.96 -26.48
C GLU A 257 24.24 5.82 -25.31
N ALA A 258 23.39 6.71 -24.80
CA ALA A 258 23.66 7.38 -23.54
C ALA A 258 23.01 6.58 -22.41
N LYS A 259 23.82 6.09 -21.47
CA LYS A 259 23.30 5.48 -20.25
C LYS A 259 22.69 6.56 -19.37
N ILE A 260 21.47 6.32 -18.91
CA ILE A 260 20.84 7.13 -17.87
C ILE A 260 21.31 6.56 -16.53
N PRO A 261 22.08 7.34 -15.73
CA PRO A 261 22.51 6.87 -14.43
C PRO A 261 21.29 6.66 -13.54
N VAL A 262 21.26 5.51 -12.88
CA VAL A 262 20.26 5.18 -11.87
C VAL A 262 20.84 5.49 -10.50
N SER A 263 20.13 6.28 -9.72
CA SER A 263 20.49 6.73 -8.37
C SER A 263 19.52 6.15 -7.33
N ASN A 264 19.75 6.52 -6.06
CA ASN A 264 18.85 6.19 -4.95
C ASN A 264 18.50 4.69 -4.84
N GLY A 265 19.50 3.83 -5.03
CA GLY A 265 19.32 2.38 -4.92
C GLY A 265 18.41 1.76 -5.98
N GLY A 266 18.27 2.36 -7.16
CA GLY A 266 17.42 1.83 -8.23
C GLY A 266 16.04 2.48 -8.33
N SER A 267 15.82 3.61 -7.64
CA SER A 267 14.50 4.26 -7.54
C SER A 267 14.33 5.51 -8.38
N GLU A 268 15.43 6.09 -8.85
CA GLU A 268 15.41 7.27 -9.70
C GLU A 268 16.46 7.14 -10.80
N ALA A 269 16.14 7.60 -12.01
CA ALA A 269 17.06 7.70 -13.11
C ALA A 269 16.90 9.07 -13.76
N LEU A 270 18.02 9.79 -13.87
CA LEU A 270 18.03 11.16 -14.37
C LEU A 270 19.05 11.30 -15.49
N TRP A 271 18.55 11.62 -16.68
CA TRP A 271 19.38 12.07 -17.78
C TRP A 271 19.35 13.59 -17.85
N SER A 272 20.51 14.17 -18.11
CA SER A 272 20.66 15.60 -18.40
C SER A 272 21.56 15.77 -19.63
N GLY A 273 21.20 16.71 -20.50
CA GLY A 273 21.91 16.98 -21.73
C GLY A 273 21.19 18.00 -22.59
N SER A 274 21.41 17.99 -23.89
CA SER A 274 20.63 18.81 -24.83
C SER A 274 20.50 18.09 -26.16
N ILE A 275 19.26 17.74 -26.52
CA ILE A 275 18.92 17.15 -27.82
C ILE A 275 17.91 18.08 -28.49
N SER A 276 18.24 18.54 -29.69
CA SER A 276 17.39 19.44 -30.49
C SER A 276 16.71 18.68 -31.62
N TYR A 277 15.75 19.30 -32.29
CA TYR A 277 14.98 18.75 -33.42
C TYR A 277 15.77 18.77 -34.76
N PRO A 278 15.30 18.06 -35.80
CA PRO A 278 14.27 17.02 -35.78
C PRO A 278 14.89 15.66 -35.42
N ASN A 279 14.60 15.16 -34.23
CA ASN A 279 15.21 13.94 -33.72
C ASN A 279 14.18 13.06 -33.00
N THR A 280 14.44 11.76 -33.01
CA THR A 280 13.73 10.79 -32.18
C THR A 280 14.65 10.29 -31.07
N ILE A 281 14.07 10.09 -29.88
CA ILE A 281 14.75 9.49 -28.74
C ILE A 281 14.05 8.18 -28.43
N ASP A 282 14.74 7.06 -28.58
CA ASP A 282 14.27 5.76 -28.13
C ASP A 282 14.78 5.49 -26.72
N VAL A 283 13.87 5.23 -25.79
CA VAL A 283 14.19 4.91 -24.39
C VAL A 283 14.15 3.42 -24.18
N TYR A 284 15.27 2.84 -23.78
CA TYR A 284 15.44 1.43 -23.48
C TYR A 284 15.53 1.23 -21.97
N ARG A 285 15.00 0.11 -21.49
CA ARG A 285 15.03 -0.27 -20.07
C ARG A 285 15.43 -1.74 -19.90
N GLY A 286 16.11 -2.05 -18.80
CA GLY A 286 16.35 -3.42 -18.37
C GLY A 286 15.08 -4.06 -17.82
N ASP A 287 14.62 -5.17 -18.41
CA ASP A 287 13.41 -5.89 -17.96
C ASP A 287 13.74 -7.14 -17.11
N SER A 288 15.03 -7.49 -16.93
CA SER A 288 15.46 -8.67 -16.16
C SER A 288 16.29 -8.30 -14.93
N ALA A 289 16.14 -9.07 -13.85
CA ALA A 289 16.91 -8.89 -12.61
C ALA A 289 18.44 -9.01 -12.79
N SER A 290 18.90 -9.65 -13.87
CA SER A 290 20.32 -9.81 -14.23
C SER A 290 20.89 -8.67 -15.06
N GLY A 291 20.06 -7.75 -15.57
CA GLY A 291 20.50 -6.61 -16.41
C GLY A 291 20.94 -7.01 -17.84
N ASN A 292 20.74 -8.27 -18.23
CA ASN A 292 21.23 -8.82 -19.50
C ASN A 292 20.27 -8.64 -20.68
N SER A 293 19.08 -8.09 -20.44
CA SER A 293 18.06 -7.85 -21.47
C SER A 293 17.56 -6.42 -21.38
N ILE A 294 17.94 -5.60 -22.37
CA ILE A 294 17.39 -4.27 -22.60
C ILE A 294 16.32 -4.34 -23.68
N GLU A 295 15.18 -3.70 -23.45
CA GLU A 295 14.08 -3.64 -24.41
C GLU A 295 13.64 -2.20 -24.64
N LEU A 296 13.14 -1.91 -25.85
CA LEU A 296 12.55 -0.61 -26.18
C LEU A 296 11.30 -0.40 -25.32
N TRP A 297 11.31 0.67 -24.55
CA TRP A 297 10.19 1.03 -23.70
C TRP A 297 9.26 2.03 -24.39
N PHE A 298 9.76 3.17 -24.85
CA PHE A 298 8.95 4.14 -25.59
C PHE A 298 9.83 5.04 -26.45
N THR A 299 9.23 5.68 -27.44
CA THR A 299 9.88 6.63 -28.35
C THR A 299 9.34 8.03 -28.12
N ILE A 300 10.23 9.01 -28.06
CA ILE A 300 9.91 10.45 -28.01
C ILE A 300 10.21 11.06 -29.39
N SER A 301 9.19 11.66 -30.00
CA SER A 301 9.34 12.53 -31.17
C SER A 301 9.50 13.98 -30.70
N ILE A 302 10.62 14.63 -31.06
CA ILE A 302 10.84 16.03 -30.72
C ILE A 302 10.19 16.90 -31.80
N LEU A 303 9.17 17.66 -31.40
CA LEU A 303 8.46 18.58 -32.27
C LEU A 303 9.04 19.99 -32.18
N ASN A 304 9.08 20.66 -33.32
CA ASN A 304 9.44 22.06 -33.40
C ASN A 304 8.35 22.92 -32.76
N HIS A 305 8.73 23.93 -31.99
CA HIS A 305 7.78 24.88 -31.38
C HIS A 305 7.06 25.78 -32.41
N SER A 306 7.24 25.52 -33.71
CA SER A 306 6.78 26.37 -34.81
C SER A 306 5.71 25.76 -35.72
N GLU A 307 5.06 24.65 -35.35
CA GLU A 307 3.85 24.21 -36.04
C GLU A 307 2.60 24.53 -35.20
N PRO A 308 1.63 25.30 -35.74
CA PRO A 308 0.43 25.69 -35.03
C PRO A 308 -0.50 24.48 -34.81
N ILE A 309 -1.15 24.48 -33.65
CA ILE A 309 -2.23 23.56 -33.27
C ILE A 309 -3.36 23.74 -34.30
N GLY A 310 -3.70 22.66 -35.00
CA GLY A 310 -4.91 22.59 -35.82
C GLY A 310 -6.12 22.19 -34.99
N ASP A 311 -7.24 22.86 -35.27
CA ASP A 311 -8.59 22.70 -34.70
C ASP A 311 -9.10 21.25 -34.62
#